data_AF-A0A351KHN6-F1
#
_entry.id   AF-A0A351KHN6-F1
#
_cell.length_a   1.000
_cell.length_b   1.000
_cell.length_c   1.000
_cell.angle_alpha   90.00
_cell.angle_beta   90.00
_cell.angle_gamma   90.00
#
_symmetry.space_group_name_H-M   'P 1'
#
loop_
_entity.id
_entity.type
_entity.pdbx_description
1 polymer ?
#
loop_
_entity_poly.entity_id
_entity_poly.type
_entity_poly.pdbx_seq_one_letter_code
_entity_poly.pdbx_strand_id
1 'polypeptide(L)'
;MYIGEKVGMWEDGLKKYDIAIDPVDGNNLVAKGRSNAISAIAVAEEGGIFKAPQIYMKKIAVGPSAKGSIDINASVEENITNVSKALGKDIDEMTVAILDRKRHENLIKEARSTGARVKIFGEGDIAAALSTAFEDSGIDILMGIGGAPEGVLAAAALKCLGG
;
A
#
# COMPACT_ATOMS: atom_id res chain seq x y z
N MET A 1 9.16 -19.86 2.29
CA MET A 1 8.02 -20.02 3.21
C MET A 1 6.77 -20.33 2.40
N TYR A 2 5.95 -21.30 2.80
CA TYR A 2 4.71 -21.69 2.10
C TYR A 2 3.44 -21.47 2.95
N ILE A 3 2.27 -21.37 2.30
CA ILE A 3 1.00 -21.14 3.01
C ILE A 3 0.69 -22.33 3.92
N GLY A 4 0.51 -22.06 5.21
CA GLY A 4 0.26 -23.08 6.24
C GLY A 4 1.52 -23.70 6.82
N GLU A 5 2.70 -23.22 6.43
CA GLU A 5 3.95 -23.58 7.09
C GLU A 5 3.93 -23.16 8.57
N LYS A 6 4.52 -24.02 9.40
CA LYS A 6 4.64 -23.84 10.83
C LYS A 6 6.03 -23.25 11.15
N VAL A 7 6.09 -22.01 11.66
CA VAL A 7 7.34 -21.32 12.07
C VAL A 7 7.35 -20.92 13.55
N GLY A 8 8.53 -20.90 14.19
CA GLY A 8 8.70 -20.65 15.64
C GLY A 8 9.00 -21.92 16.44
N MET A 9 8.85 -21.88 17.77
CA MET A 9 9.18 -23.00 18.67
C MET A 9 8.18 -24.17 18.63
N TRP A 10 6.90 -23.90 18.34
CA TRP A 10 5.82 -24.91 18.25
C TRP A 10 5.68 -25.83 19.48
N GLU A 11 5.89 -25.27 20.67
CA GLU A 11 5.63 -25.96 21.95
C GLU A 11 4.16 -25.85 22.36
N ASP A 12 3.66 -26.87 23.07
CA ASP A 12 2.30 -26.89 23.59
C ASP A 12 2.05 -25.76 24.60
N GLY A 13 0.87 -25.15 24.53
CA GLY A 13 0.50 -24.02 25.40
C GLY A 13 0.94 -22.64 24.90
N LEU A 14 1.73 -22.56 23.82
CA LEU A 14 2.04 -21.28 23.19
C LEU A 14 0.86 -20.73 22.39
N LYS A 15 0.71 -19.40 22.41
CA LYS A 15 -0.33 -18.70 21.64
C LYS A 15 -0.02 -18.77 20.14
N LYS A 16 -1.06 -19.01 19.35
CA LYS A 16 -0.97 -19.04 17.88
C LYS A 16 -1.14 -17.65 17.30
N TYR A 17 -0.40 -17.39 16.23
CA TYR A 17 -0.42 -16.16 15.46
C TYR A 17 -0.47 -16.48 13.98
N ASP A 18 -1.21 -15.67 13.22
CA ASP A 18 -1.12 -15.65 11.77
C ASP A 18 0.04 -14.74 11.36
N ILE A 19 0.76 -15.15 10.32
CA ILE A 19 1.90 -14.40 9.77
C ILE A 19 1.67 -14.20 8.27
N ALA A 20 1.73 -12.95 7.82
CA ALA A 20 1.95 -12.61 6.42
C ALA A 20 3.38 -12.09 6.27
N ILE A 21 4.04 -12.45 5.18
CA ILE A 21 5.43 -12.09 4.96
C ILE A 21 5.70 -11.89 3.47
N ASP A 22 6.46 -10.85 3.18
CA ASP A 22 7.16 -10.66 1.93
C ASP A 22 8.64 -10.47 2.25
N PRO A 23 9.47 -11.51 2.07
CA PRO A 23 10.89 -11.41 2.36
C PRO A 23 11.58 -10.28 1.61
N VAL A 24 11.13 -9.96 0.39
CA VAL A 24 11.68 -8.89 -0.45
C VAL A 24 10.57 -8.33 -1.35
N ASP A 25 9.95 -7.23 -0.93
CA ASP A 25 9.12 -6.40 -1.82
C ASP A 25 10.06 -5.55 -2.68
N GLY A 26 10.08 -5.80 -4.00
CA GLY A 26 10.98 -5.14 -4.95
C GLY A 26 12.24 -5.92 -5.31
N ASN A 27 12.10 -7.20 -5.67
CA ASN A 27 13.20 -8.05 -6.12
C ASN A 27 14.10 -7.40 -7.20
N ASN A 28 13.51 -6.76 -8.23
CA ASN A 28 14.32 -6.11 -9.27
C ASN A 28 14.94 -4.81 -8.78
N LEU A 29 14.38 -4.16 -7.75
CA LEU A 29 14.99 -3.00 -7.12
C LEU A 29 16.29 -3.42 -6.44
N VAL A 30 16.27 -4.48 -5.63
CA VAL A 30 17.49 -5.04 -5.00
C VAL A 30 18.51 -5.44 -6.07
N ALA A 31 18.09 -6.22 -7.07
CA ALA A 31 18.98 -6.71 -8.12
C ALA A 31 19.65 -5.59 -8.93
N LYS A 32 19.03 -4.40 -9.01
CA LYS A 32 19.52 -3.24 -9.77
C LYS A 32 20.10 -2.13 -8.88
N GLY A 33 20.23 -2.35 -7.58
CA GLY A 33 20.72 -1.34 -6.64
C GLY A 33 19.83 -0.08 -6.58
N ARG A 34 18.51 -0.24 -6.73
CA ARG A 34 17.53 0.85 -6.66
C ARG A 34 16.91 0.94 -5.26
N SER A 35 16.50 2.15 -4.88
CA SER A 35 15.82 2.43 -3.62
C SER A 35 14.44 1.78 -3.52
N ASN A 36 13.88 1.78 -2.31
CA ASN A 36 12.51 1.36 -1.94
C ASN A 36 12.24 -0.15 -1.88
N ALA A 37 13.25 -1.00 -2.01
CA ALA A 37 13.09 -2.41 -1.63
C ALA A 37 13.02 -2.55 -0.11
N ILE A 38 12.08 -3.36 0.39
CA ILE A 38 11.94 -3.64 1.83
C ILE A 38 11.73 -5.14 2.08
N SER A 39 11.98 -5.57 3.32
CA SER A 39 11.48 -6.84 3.85
C SER A 39 10.32 -6.55 4.79
N ALA A 40 9.20 -7.25 4.64
CA ALA A 40 7.97 -6.96 5.35
C ALA A 40 7.39 -8.21 6.03
N ILE A 41 6.97 -8.04 7.28
CA ILE A 41 6.23 -9.06 8.04
C ILE A 41 5.07 -8.39 8.78
N ALA A 42 3.92 -9.04 8.79
CA ALA A 42 2.80 -8.70 9.65
C ALA A 42 2.42 -9.92 10.48
N VAL A 43 2.16 -9.68 11.77
CA VAL A 43 1.78 -10.72 12.74
C VAL A 43 0.50 -10.28 13.44
N ALA A 44 -0.48 -11.16 13.49
CA ALA A 44 -1.72 -10.93 14.24
C ALA A 44 -2.13 -12.21 14.96
N GLU A 45 -3.07 -12.10 15.90
CA GLU A 45 -3.70 -13.29 16.49
C GLU A 45 -4.33 -14.17 15.40
N GLU A 46 -4.53 -15.46 15.70
CA GLU A 46 -5.15 -16.42 14.76
C GLU A 46 -6.47 -15.88 14.19
N GLY A 47 -6.58 -15.86 12.86
CA GLY A 47 -7.71 -15.28 12.13
C GLY A 47 -7.61 -13.76 11.88
N GLY A 48 -6.59 -13.09 12.40
CA GLY A 48 -6.41 -11.64 12.28
C GLY A 48 -5.84 -11.16 10.95
N ILE A 49 -5.36 -12.07 10.09
CA ILE A 49 -4.82 -11.77 8.77
C ILE A 49 -5.73 -12.35 7.69
N PHE A 50 -6.15 -11.50 6.75
CA PHE A 50 -6.89 -11.96 5.57
C PHE A 50 -6.00 -12.85 4.69
N LYS A 51 -6.44 -14.08 4.45
CA LYS A 51 -5.74 -15.05 3.59
C LYS A 51 -5.99 -14.73 2.11
N ALA A 52 -5.30 -13.71 1.61
CA ALA A 52 -5.44 -13.26 0.24
C ALA A 52 -5.04 -14.36 -0.77
N PRO A 53 -5.86 -14.62 -1.81
CA PRO A 53 -5.44 -15.45 -2.93
C PRO A 53 -4.33 -14.77 -3.75
N GLN A 54 -3.57 -15.55 -4.52
CA GLN A 54 -2.50 -15.06 -5.39
C GLN A 54 -3.06 -14.41 -6.66
N ILE A 55 -3.71 -13.27 -6.50
CA ILE A 55 -4.35 -12.48 -7.55
C ILE A 55 -4.01 -10.99 -7.40
N TYR A 56 -4.49 -10.18 -8.34
CA TYR A 56 -4.41 -8.73 -8.24
C TYR A 56 -5.53 -8.15 -7.36
N MET A 57 -5.25 -7.01 -6.72
CA MET A 57 -6.16 -6.24 -5.88
C MET A 57 -6.09 -4.76 -6.27
N LYS A 58 -7.25 -4.11 -6.45
CA LYS A 58 -7.35 -2.65 -6.53
C LYS A 58 -7.08 -2.09 -5.12
N LYS A 59 -6.18 -1.12 -5.02
CA LYS A 59 -5.71 -0.50 -3.77
C LYS A 59 -5.91 1.01 -3.84
N ILE A 60 -6.34 1.57 -2.73
CA ILE A 60 -6.28 2.99 -2.43
C ILE A 60 -5.83 3.12 -0.96
N ALA A 61 -4.86 3.98 -0.69
CA ALA A 61 -4.32 4.15 0.66
C ALA A 61 -3.94 5.61 0.92
N VAL A 62 -4.10 6.03 2.17
CA VAL A 62 -3.83 7.39 2.68
C VAL A 62 -3.29 7.31 4.09
N GLY A 63 -2.66 8.38 4.57
CA GLY A 63 -2.17 8.46 5.94
C GLY A 63 -3.26 8.81 6.97
N PRO A 64 -2.88 8.87 8.26
CA PRO A 64 -3.80 9.13 9.38
C PRO A 64 -4.62 10.41 9.22
N SER A 65 -4.00 11.48 8.74
CA SER A 65 -4.63 12.79 8.57
C SER A 65 -5.74 12.80 7.50
N ALA A 66 -5.78 11.81 6.62
CA ALA A 66 -6.81 11.66 5.58
C ALA A 66 -7.64 10.38 5.74
N LYS A 67 -7.51 9.67 6.86
CA LYS A 67 -8.29 8.45 7.11
C LYS A 67 -9.80 8.73 7.03
N GLY A 68 -10.50 7.87 6.28
CA GLY A 68 -11.94 7.98 6.06
C GLY A 68 -12.36 8.98 4.98
N SER A 69 -11.42 9.62 4.29
CA SER A 69 -11.70 10.54 3.17
C SER A 69 -11.70 9.87 1.78
N ILE A 70 -11.44 8.56 1.71
CA ILE A 70 -11.32 7.80 0.46
C ILE A 70 -12.39 6.72 0.34
N ASP A 71 -12.83 6.46 -0.90
CA ASP A 71 -13.67 5.33 -1.29
C ASP A 71 -13.10 4.68 -2.55
N ILE A 72 -12.82 3.38 -2.48
CA ILE A 72 -12.29 2.60 -3.60
C ILE A 72 -13.25 2.54 -4.81
N ASN A 73 -14.55 2.82 -4.61
CA ASN A 73 -15.56 2.84 -5.65
C ASN A 73 -15.78 4.24 -6.26
N ALA A 74 -15.30 5.29 -5.59
CA ALA A 74 -15.36 6.66 -6.11
C ALA A 74 -14.37 6.88 -7.28
N SER A 75 -14.56 7.97 -8.01
CA SER A 75 -13.65 8.36 -9.09
C SER A 75 -12.27 8.77 -8.56
N VAL A 76 -11.28 8.87 -9.46
CA VAL A 76 -9.94 9.34 -9.07
C VAL A 76 -10.01 10.80 -8.63
N GLU A 77 -10.76 11.61 -9.36
CA GLU A 77 -10.97 13.02 -9.06
C GLU A 77 -11.62 13.26 -7.69
N GLU A 78 -12.65 12.48 -7.36
CA GLU A 78 -13.34 12.60 -6.08
C GLU A 78 -12.41 12.24 -4.91
N ASN A 79 -11.69 11.12 -5.02
CA ASN A 79 -10.72 10.72 -4.01
C ASN A 79 -9.62 11.76 -3.81
N ILE A 80 -9.00 12.26 -4.90
CA ILE A 80 -7.95 13.29 -4.79
C ILE A 80 -8.51 14.55 -4.13
N THR A 81 -9.71 14.98 -4.51
CA THR A 81 -10.37 16.16 -3.94
C THR A 81 -10.66 16.00 -2.46
N ASN A 82 -11.17 14.84 -2.03
CA ASN A 82 -11.50 14.58 -0.64
C ASN A 82 -10.24 14.53 0.24
N VAL A 83 -9.17 13.88 -0.25
CA VAL A 83 -7.89 13.82 0.46
C VAL A 83 -7.25 15.21 0.52
N SER A 84 -7.27 15.98 -0.57
CA SER A 84 -6.79 17.39 -0.59
C SER A 84 -7.47 18.22 0.49
N LYS A 85 -8.80 18.14 0.61
CA LYS A 85 -9.56 18.82 1.67
C LYS A 85 -9.17 18.35 3.08
N ALA A 86 -9.00 17.04 3.27
CA ALA A 86 -8.61 16.48 4.57
C ALA A 86 -7.20 16.91 5.00
N LEU A 87 -6.27 17.02 4.04
CA LEU A 87 -4.90 17.46 4.28
C LEU A 87 -4.72 18.98 4.30
N GLY A 88 -5.74 19.75 3.86
CA GLY A 88 -5.63 21.20 3.70
C GLY A 88 -4.62 21.62 2.63
N LYS A 89 -4.44 20.81 1.58
CA LYS A 89 -3.49 21.05 0.48
C LYS A 89 -4.23 21.39 -0.80
N ASP A 90 -3.65 22.24 -1.64
CA ASP A 90 -4.18 22.46 -2.98
C ASP A 90 -3.95 21.21 -3.87
N ILE A 91 -4.78 21.02 -4.91
CA ILE A 91 -4.72 19.79 -5.73
C ILE A 91 -3.37 19.65 -6.44
N ASP A 92 -2.73 20.73 -6.86
CA ASP A 92 -1.41 20.73 -7.49
C ASP A 92 -0.25 20.48 -6.51
N GLU A 93 -0.54 20.52 -5.20
CA GLU A 93 0.36 20.09 -4.14
C GLU A 93 0.23 18.60 -3.80
N MET A 94 -0.85 17.94 -4.24
CA MET A 94 -1.09 16.52 -4.01
C MET A 94 -0.18 15.65 -4.87
N THR A 95 0.30 14.54 -4.28
CA THR A 95 1.13 13.55 -4.96
C THR A 95 0.51 12.16 -4.87
N VAL A 96 0.10 11.63 -6.03
CA VAL A 96 -0.46 10.29 -6.21
C VAL A 96 0.64 9.31 -6.60
N ALA A 97 0.93 8.32 -5.76
CA ALA A 97 1.83 7.22 -6.10
C ALA A 97 1.10 6.16 -6.93
N ILE A 98 1.66 5.78 -8.08
CA ILE A 98 1.07 4.77 -8.99
C ILE A 98 2.16 3.85 -9.55
N LEU A 99 1.91 2.54 -9.53
CA LEU A 99 2.78 1.53 -10.16
C LEU A 99 2.87 1.72 -11.68
N ASP A 100 4.07 1.67 -12.24
CA ASP A 100 4.34 1.76 -13.68
C ASP A 100 3.91 0.47 -14.40
N ARG A 101 2.67 0.44 -14.88
CA ARG A 101 2.10 -0.69 -15.60
C ARG A 101 1.15 -0.18 -16.67
N LYS A 102 1.09 -0.85 -17.82
CA LYS A 102 0.14 -0.54 -18.90
C LYS A 102 -1.31 -0.42 -18.41
N ARG A 103 -1.71 -1.29 -17.48
CA ARG A 103 -3.05 -1.27 -16.86
C ARG A 103 -3.37 0.01 -16.06
N HIS A 104 -2.38 0.86 -15.76
CA HIS A 104 -2.56 2.11 -15.03
C HIS A 104 -2.43 3.36 -15.92
N GLU A 105 -2.26 3.23 -17.24
CA GLU A 105 -2.13 4.40 -18.14
C GLU A 105 -3.32 5.35 -18.02
N ASN A 106 -4.55 4.81 -17.95
CA ASN A 106 -5.76 5.61 -17.73
C ASN A 106 -5.79 6.26 -16.35
N LEU A 107 -5.44 5.51 -15.29
CA LEU A 107 -5.38 6.04 -13.92
C LEU A 107 -4.36 7.18 -13.80
N ILE A 108 -3.18 7.04 -14.42
CA ILE A 108 -2.15 8.07 -14.46
C ILE A 108 -2.66 9.31 -15.20
N LYS A 109 -3.36 9.12 -16.33
CA LYS A 109 -3.94 10.23 -17.09
C LYS A 109 -5.02 10.96 -16.29
N GLU A 110 -5.91 10.22 -15.64
CA GLU A 110 -7.00 10.78 -14.82
C GLU A 110 -6.43 11.56 -13.62
N ALA A 111 -5.47 10.98 -12.89
CA ALA A 111 -4.79 11.64 -11.79
C ALA A 111 -4.04 12.91 -12.23
N ARG A 112 -3.42 12.92 -13.42
CA ARG A 112 -2.79 14.14 -13.97
C ARG A 112 -3.80 15.19 -14.40
N SER A 113 -4.97 14.78 -14.92
CA SER A 113 -6.00 15.73 -15.38
C SER A 113 -6.65 16.53 -14.25
N THR A 114 -6.54 16.06 -13.00
CA THR A 114 -7.01 16.83 -11.84
C THR A 114 -6.07 17.98 -11.47
N GLY A 115 -4.82 17.96 -11.96
CA GLY A 115 -3.76 18.88 -11.56
C GLY A 115 -2.78 18.28 -10.55
N ALA A 116 -3.08 17.11 -9.97
CA ALA A 116 -2.18 16.46 -9.02
C ALA A 116 -0.88 15.95 -9.67
N ARG A 117 0.18 15.89 -8.86
CA ARG A 117 1.44 15.26 -9.24
C ARG A 117 1.29 13.75 -9.20
N VAL A 118 1.97 13.05 -10.11
CA VAL A 118 2.00 11.58 -10.13
C VAL A 118 3.43 11.08 -9.95
N LYS A 119 3.67 10.33 -8.87
CA LYS A 119 4.92 9.62 -8.61
C LYS A 119 4.81 8.19 -9.13
N ILE A 120 5.40 7.96 -10.30
CA ILE A 120 5.43 6.63 -10.93
C ILE A 120 6.56 5.80 -10.33
N PHE A 121 6.29 4.55 -9.96
CA PHE A 121 7.29 3.65 -9.39
C PHE A 121 7.20 2.23 -9.97
N GLY A 122 8.32 1.50 -10.02
CA GLY A 122 8.42 0.22 -10.74
C GLY A 122 7.92 -0.99 -9.96
N GLU A 123 8.26 -1.09 -8.67
CA GLU A 123 7.94 -2.17 -7.73
C GLU A 123 7.93 -1.58 -6.31
N GLY A 124 7.50 -2.32 -5.29
CA GLY A 124 7.53 -1.81 -3.92
C GLY A 124 6.22 -1.15 -3.49
N ASP A 125 5.06 -1.78 -3.75
CA ASP A 125 3.77 -1.13 -3.45
C ASP A 125 3.38 -1.18 -1.96
N ILE A 126 4.05 -2.01 -1.15
CA ILE A 126 3.95 -1.96 0.31
C ILE A 126 4.61 -0.67 0.80
N ALA A 127 5.87 -0.44 0.42
CA ALA A 127 6.60 0.77 0.80
C ALA A 127 5.90 2.05 0.33
N ALA A 128 5.35 2.04 -0.89
CA ALA A 128 4.58 3.17 -1.43
C ALA A 128 3.28 3.42 -0.65
N ALA A 129 2.59 2.38 -0.17
CA ALA A 129 1.42 2.52 0.69
C ALA A 129 1.81 3.10 2.05
N LEU A 130 2.85 2.59 2.70
CA LEU A 130 3.30 3.09 4.00
C LEU A 130 3.73 4.55 3.94
N SER A 131 4.30 4.99 2.81
CA SER A 131 4.75 6.37 2.64
C SER A 131 3.62 7.39 2.87
N THR A 132 2.37 7.04 2.57
CA THR A 132 1.22 7.95 2.79
C THR A 132 1.03 8.34 4.26
N ALA A 133 1.54 7.51 5.19
CA ALA A 133 1.41 7.72 6.62
C ALA A 133 2.51 8.60 7.22
N PHE A 134 3.49 9.05 6.44
CA PHE A 134 4.59 9.90 6.89
C PHE A 134 4.56 11.25 6.16
N GLU A 135 4.47 12.35 6.90
CA GLU A 135 4.31 13.70 6.36
C GLU A 135 5.46 14.14 5.43
N ASP A 136 6.68 13.68 5.71
CA ASP A 136 7.91 14.00 4.99
C ASP A 136 8.19 13.09 3.79
N SER A 137 7.33 12.09 3.51
CA SER A 137 7.52 11.17 2.39
C SER A 137 7.26 11.80 1.01
N GLY A 138 6.49 12.88 0.99
CA GLY A 138 6.00 13.53 -0.22
C GLY A 138 4.98 12.70 -1.03
N ILE A 139 4.34 11.68 -0.43
CA ILE A 139 3.25 10.91 -1.03
C ILE A 139 2.00 11.09 -0.19
N ASP A 140 0.90 11.54 -0.81
CA ASP A 140 -0.36 11.79 -0.09
C ASP A 140 -1.35 10.64 -0.25
N ILE A 141 -1.32 9.99 -1.42
CA ILE A 141 -2.25 8.91 -1.77
C ILE A 141 -1.55 7.87 -2.66
N LEU A 142 -1.78 6.59 -2.39
CA LEU A 142 -1.46 5.49 -3.31
C LEU A 142 -2.74 5.08 -4.04
N MET A 143 -2.68 4.91 -5.35
CA MET A 143 -3.79 4.34 -6.13
C MET A 143 -3.28 3.33 -7.17
N GLY A 144 -4.05 2.27 -7.40
CA GLY A 144 -3.83 1.37 -8.52
C GLY A 144 -4.15 -0.08 -8.23
N ILE A 145 -3.54 -0.97 -8.99
CA ILE A 145 -3.73 -2.42 -8.92
C ILE A 145 -2.37 -3.10 -8.74
N GLY A 146 -2.24 -3.83 -7.64
CA GLY A 146 -1.04 -4.56 -7.24
C GLY A 146 -1.36 -5.97 -6.75
N GLY A 147 -0.37 -6.68 -6.23
CA GLY A 147 -0.62 -8.03 -5.68
C GLY A 147 -1.49 -7.98 -4.43
N ALA A 148 -2.43 -8.92 -4.31
CA ALA A 148 -3.34 -9.00 -3.17
C ALA A 148 -2.63 -9.30 -1.84
N PRO A 149 -1.65 -10.23 -1.75
CA PRO A 149 -0.90 -10.47 -0.52
C PRO A 149 -0.18 -9.22 0.03
N GLU A 150 0.44 -8.44 -0.85
CA GLU A 150 1.11 -7.19 -0.52
C GLU A 150 0.10 -6.13 -0.03
N GLY A 151 -1.12 -6.16 -0.56
CA GLY A 151 -2.23 -5.35 -0.06
C GLY A 151 -2.58 -5.65 1.40
N VAL A 152 -2.51 -6.92 1.83
CA VAL A 152 -2.73 -7.31 3.22
C VAL A 152 -1.62 -6.80 4.14
N LEU A 153 -0.36 -6.90 3.71
CA LEU A 153 0.79 -6.36 4.45
C LEU A 153 0.70 -4.84 4.60
N ALA A 154 0.38 -4.13 3.51
CA ALA A 154 0.17 -2.69 3.53
C ALA A 154 -0.99 -2.30 4.48
N ALA A 155 -2.13 -2.99 4.40
CA ALA A 155 -3.28 -2.74 5.27
C ALA A 155 -2.97 -2.99 6.75
N ALA A 156 -2.19 -4.02 7.08
CA ALA A 156 -1.77 -4.30 8.45
C ALA A 156 -0.91 -3.15 9.01
N ALA A 157 0.08 -2.68 8.24
CA ALA A 157 0.94 -1.58 8.64
C ALA A 157 0.15 -0.27 8.80
N LEU A 158 -0.69 0.08 7.82
CA LEU A 158 -1.52 1.27 7.83
C LEU A 158 -2.53 1.28 8.98
N LYS A 159 -3.12 0.12 9.31
CA LYS A 159 -3.97 -0.05 10.49
C LYS A 159 -3.23 0.28 11.79
N CYS A 160 -1.96 -0.13 11.90
CA CYS A 160 -1.12 0.19 13.06
C CYS A 160 -0.71 1.66 13.12
N LEU A 161 -0.45 2.29 11.96
CA LEU A 161 -0.07 3.71 11.86
C LEU A 161 -1.27 4.66 11.98
N GLY A 162 -2.48 4.15 11.78
CA GLY A 162 -3.71 4.92 11.91
C GLY A 162 -4.22 5.56 10.62
N GLY A 163 -3.69 5.17 9.44
CA GLY A 163 -4.15 5.60 8.12
C GLY A 163 -4.94 4.53 7.39
#